data_AF-A0A2T9JJ10-F1
#
_entry.id   AF-A0A2T9JJ10-F1
#
_cell.length_a   1.000
_cell.length_b   1.000
_cell.length_c   1.000
_cell.angle_alpha   90.00
_cell.angle_beta   90.00
_cell.angle_gamma   90.00
#
_symmetry.space_group_name_H-M   'P 1'
#
loop_
_entity.id
_entity.type
_entity.pdbx_description
1 polymer ?
#
loop_
_entity_poly.entity_id
_entity_poly.type
_entity_poly.pdbx_seq_one_letter_code
_entity_poly.pdbx_strand_id
1 'polypeptide(L)'
;MRFEHRFEPGMPLYMGVERAGLVLHLSEHHGDAAPGSTVYAPMKGVHAYQAELIGKNYGYGRPGVEEQPWGDVMQVHDPFGNRIRFCEERE
;
A
#
# COMPACT_ATOMS: atom_id res chain seq x y z
N MET A 1 3.74 5.54 12.04
CA MET A 1 4.92 4.64 12.07
C MET A 1 4.77 3.73 13.27
N ARG A 2 4.98 2.42 13.12
CA ARG A 2 4.81 1.43 14.20
C ARG A 2 6.14 1.03 14.82
N PHE A 3 7.14 0.77 13.99
CA PHE A 3 8.52 0.51 14.44
C PHE A 3 9.51 0.76 13.29
N GLU A 4 10.77 0.92 13.66
CA GLU A 4 11.91 0.86 12.75
C GLU A 4 13.01 0.02 13.40
N HIS A 5 13.72 -0.74 12.60
CA HIS A 5 14.83 -1.57 13.04
C HIS A 5 15.92 -1.61 11.98
N ARG A 6 17.16 -1.36 12.42
CA ARG A 6 18.41 -1.66 11.70
C ARG A 6 19.34 -2.35 12.71
N PHE A 7 20.08 -3.35 12.27
CA PHE A 7 21.08 -4.00 13.12
C PHE A 7 22.22 -3.03 13.49
N GLU A 8 22.69 -2.25 12.52
CA GLU A 8 23.75 -1.27 12.66
C GLU A 8 23.54 -0.10 11.68
N PRO A 9 24.19 1.07 11.88
CA PRO A 9 24.14 2.16 10.91
C PRO A 9 24.60 1.70 9.51
N GLY A 10 23.77 1.96 8.50
CA GLY A 10 24.05 1.58 7.10
C GLY A 10 23.59 0.16 6.70
N MET A 11 23.10 -0.66 7.64
CA MET A 11 22.49 -1.97 7.32
C MET A 11 21.03 -1.82 6.89
N PRO A 12 20.44 -2.80 6.16
CA PRO A 12 19.07 -2.72 5.65
C PRO A 12 18.00 -2.37 6.70
N LEU A 13 17.03 -1.55 6.31
CA LEU A 13 15.88 -1.17 7.13
C LEU A 13 14.84 -2.28 7.14
N TYR A 14 14.31 -2.54 8.32
CA TYR A 14 13.03 -3.19 8.50
C TYR A 14 12.10 -2.26 9.27
N MET A 15 10.94 -1.94 8.72
CA MET A 15 10.02 -0.99 9.36
C MET A 15 8.55 -1.41 9.22
N GLY A 16 7.75 -1.02 10.20
CA GLY A 16 6.30 -1.19 10.18
C GLY A 16 5.62 0.16 10.02
N VAL A 17 4.76 0.30 9.01
CA VAL A 17 3.85 1.43 8.86
C VAL A 17 2.42 0.97 9.12
N GLU A 18 1.63 1.82 9.76
CA GLU A 18 0.25 1.51 10.09
C GLU A 18 -0.64 2.69 9.74
N ARG A 19 -1.80 2.39 9.16
CA ARG A 19 -2.87 3.35 8.96
C ARG A 19 -4.21 2.65 9.01
N ALA A 20 -5.13 3.18 9.82
CA ALA A 20 -6.51 2.68 9.92
C ALA A 20 -6.59 1.16 10.11
N GLY A 21 -5.70 0.58 10.92
CA GLY A 21 -5.63 -0.85 11.19
C GLY A 21 -4.89 -1.69 10.13
N LEU A 22 -4.57 -1.15 8.95
CA LEU A 22 -3.69 -1.81 7.98
C LEU A 22 -2.24 -1.61 8.39
N VAL A 23 -1.53 -2.71 8.65
CA VAL A 23 -0.09 -2.72 8.94
C VAL A 23 0.66 -3.29 7.73
N LEU A 24 1.61 -2.51 7.19
CA LEU A 24 2.55 -2.97 6.17
C LEU A 24 3.95 -3.07 6.76
N HIS A 25 4.60 -4.18 6.52
CA HIS A 25 6.01 -4.40 6.85
C HIS A 25 6.83 -4.13 5.59
N LEU A 26 7.79 -3.22 5.69
CA LEU A 26 8.69 -2.83 4.61
C LEU A 26 10.08 -3.35 4.95
N SER A 27 10.74 -3.97 3.98
CA SER A 27 12.09 -4.52 4.16
C SER A 27 13.01 -4.15 3.00
N GLU A 28 14.20 -3.66 3.34
CA GLU A 28 15.34 -3.55 2.44
C GLU A 28 16.17 -4.85 2.40
N HIS A 29 15.85 -5.86 3.21
CA HIS A 29 16.62 -7.10 3.30
C HIS A 29 16.41 -7.95 2.04
N HIS A 30 17.53 -8.37 1.45
CA HIS A 30 17.51 -9.25 0.29
C HIS A 30 16.89 -10.61 0.66
N GLY A 31 15.85 -11.00 -0.07
CA GLY A 31 15.14 -12.28 0.11
C GLY A 31 13.87 -12.20 0.94
N ASP A 32 13.58 -11.07 1.61
CA ASP A 32 12.34 -10.91 2.38
C ASP A 32 11.11 -10.76 1.49
N ALA A 33 11.25 -10.06 0.36
CA ALA A 33 10.18 -9.84 -0.61
C ALA A 33 10.76 -9.71 -2.03
N ALA A 34 9.88 -9.82 -3.03
CA ALA A 34 10.25 -9.62 -4.43
C ALA A 34 9.99 -8.16 -4.86
N PRO A 35 10.93 -7.49 -5.55
CA PRO A 35 10.66 -6.20 -6.18
C PRO A 35 9.46 -6.27 -7.13
N GLY A 36 8.63 -5.23 -7.14
CA GLY A 36 7.44 -5.20 -8.00
C GLY A 36 6.33 -6.16 -7.55
N SER A 37 6.29 -6.50 -6.26
CA SER A 37 5.24 -7.32 -5.67
C SER A 37 3.88 -6.62 -5.69
N THR A 38 2.81 -7.40 -5.57
CA THR A 38 1.45 -6.89 -5.39
C THR A 38 0.94 -7.27 -4.01
N VAL A 39 0.52 -6.29 -3.22
CA VAL A 39 -0.24 -6.49 -1.98
C VAL A 39 -1.72 -6.33 -2.29
N TYR A 40 -2.54 -7.31 -1.92
CA TYR A 40 -3.99 -7.21 -1.98
C TYR A 40 -4.53 -6.93 -0.57
N ALA A 41 -5.25 -5.83 -0.40
CA ALA A 41 -5.70 -5.31 0.87
C ALA A 41 -7.23 -5.12 0.85
N PRO A 42 -8.01 -6.09 1.37
CA PRO A 42 -9.44 -5.92 1.58
C PRO A 42 -9.71 -4.74 2.53
N MET A 43 -10.71 -3.93 2.22
CA MET A 43 -11.12 -2.78 3.03
C MET A 43 -12.59 -2.44 2.82
N LYS A 44 -13.08 -1.45 3.56
CA LYS A 44 -14.37 -0.81 3.33
C LYS A 44 -14.18 0.68 3.05
N GLY A 45 -15.03 1.26 2.21
CA GLY A 45 -15.00 2.67 1.80
C GLY A 45 -13.92 3.01 0.78
N VAL A 46 -13.70 2.18 -0.25
CA VAL A 46 -12.61 2.40 -1.22
C VAL A 46 -12.77 3.72 -1.99
N HIS A 47 -14.01 4.10 -2.33
CA HIS A 47 -14.31 5.37 -2.99
C HIS A 47 -14.03 6.59 -2.11
N ALA A 48 -14.36 6.53 -0.83
CA ALA A 48 -14.05 7.60 0.12
C ALA A 48 -12.53 7.76 0.27
N TYR A 49 -11.80 6.65 0.31
CA TYR A 49 -10.35 6.69 0.38
C TYR A 49 -9.73 7.24 -0.91
N GLN A 50 -10.26 6.89 -2.09
CA GLN A 50 -9.84 7.46 -3.36
C GLN A 50 -10.02 8.99 -3.39
N ALA A 51 -11.17 9.49 -2.95
CA ALA A 51 -11.43 10.93 -2.89
C ALA A 51 -10.44 11.66 -1.96
N GLU A 52 -10.10 11.06 -0.81
CA GLU A 52 -9.06 11.59 0.08
C GLU A 52 -7.70 11.68 -0.62
N LEU A 53 -7.31 10.65 -1.38
CA LEU A 53 -6.03 10.63 -2.10
C LEU A 53 -5.98 11.70 -3.20
N ILE A 54 -7.05 11.87 -3.96
CA ILE A 54 -7.16 12.93 -4.97
C ILE A 54 -7.06 14.31 -4.31
N GLY A 55 -7.71 14.52 -3.16
CA GLY A 55 -7.69 15.78 -2.42
C GLY A 55 -6.30 16.21 -1.95
N LYS A 56 -5.34 15.28 -1.84
CA LYS A 56 -3.93 15.59 -1.52
C LYS A 56 -3.17 16.23 -2.68
N ASN A 57 -3.76 16.29 -3.87
CA ASN A 57 -3.15 16.87 -5.08
C ASN A 57 -1.74 16.33 -5.37
N TYR A 58 -1.52 15.04 -5.13
CA TYR A 58 -0.24 14.41 -5.34
C TYR A 58 0.06 14.26 -6.84
N GLY A 59 1.11 14.93 -7.33
CA GLY A 59 1.42 15.00 -8.76
C GLY A 59 1.78 13.66 -9.41
N TYR A 60 2.31 12.73 -8.63
CA TYR A 60 2.81 11.44 -9.13
C TYR A 60 1.82 10.28 -8.95
N GLY A 61 0.59 10.55 -8.53
CA GLY A 61 -0.42 9.50 -8.35
C GLY A 61 -1.84 10.05 -8.33
N ARG A 62 -2.69 9.54 -9.22
CA ARG A 62 -4.12 9.84 -9.30
C ARG A 62 -4.89 8.53 -9.48
N PRO A 63 -5.04 7.74 -8.40
CA PRO A 63 -5.65 6.43 -8.51
C PRO A 63 -7.14 6.53 -8.84
N GLY A 64 -7.60 5.64 -9.71
CA GLY A 64 -9.01 5.40 -9.99
C GLY A 64 -9.51 4.17 -9.25
N VAL A 65 -10.83 4.07 -9.11
CA VAL A 65 -11.51 2.84 -8.68
C VAL A 65 -12.05 2.15 -9.94
N GLU A 66 -11.74 0.87 -10.08
CA GLU A 66 -12.24 0.01 -11.15
C GLU A 66 -13.23 -1.00 -10.58
N GLU A 67 -14.39 -1.12 -11.19
CA GLU A 67 -15.34 -2.18 -10.86
C GLU A 67 -14.84 -3.53 -11.38
N GLN A 68 -14.84 -4.54 -10.52
CA GLN A 68 -14.53 -5.92 -10.85
C GLN A 68 -15.68 -6.86 -10.42
N PRO A 69 -15.77 -8.08 -10.98
CA PRO A 69 -16.83 -9.02 -10.60
C PRO A 69 -16.90 -9.34 -9.10
N TRP A 70 -15.78 -9.23 -8.38
CA TRP A 70 -15.66 -9.52 -6.95
C TRP A 70 -15.72 -8.28 -6.05
N GLY A 71 -15.65 -7.07 -6.59
CA GLY A 71 -15.45 -5.87 -5.77
C GLY A 71 -14.98 -4.66 -6.54
N ASP A 72 -14.96 -3.53 -5.86
CA ASP A 72 -14.40 -2.28 -6.38
C ASP A 72 -12.93 -2.19 -5.96
N VAL A 73 -12.03 -2.00 -6.92
CA VAL A 73 -10.57 -2.10 -6.72
C VAL A 73 -9.89 -0.78 -7.06
N MET A 74 -9.12 -0.25 -6.11
CA MET A 74 -8.22 0.87 -6.34
C MET A 74 -6.78 0.40 -6.24
N GLN A 75 -5.99 0.63 -7.29
CA GLN A 75 -4.55 0.35 -7.28
C GLN A 75 -3.73 1.62 -7.06
N VAL A 76 -2.75 1.53 -6.16
CA VAL A 76 -1.70 2.55 -5.99
C VAL A 76 -0.32 1.93 -6.18
N HIS A 77 0.65 2.77 -6.50
CA HIS A 77 2.04 2.39 -6.67
C HIS A 77 2.88 2.98 -5.54
N ASP A 78 3.75 2.17 -4.95
CA ASP A 78 4.78 2.70 -4.06
C ASP A 78 6.01 3.19 -4.87
N PRO A 79 6.91 3.98 -4.24
CA PRO A 79 8.12 4.46 -4.91
C PRO A 79 9.11 3.37 -5.33
N PHE A 80 8.93 2.12 -4.85
CA PHE A 80 9.82 0.99 -5.09
C PHE A 80 9.30 0.04 -6.18
N GLY A 81 8.20 0.43 -6.85
CA GLY A 81 7.61 -0.32 -7.95
C GLY A 81 6.60 -1.39 -7.54
N ASN A 82 6.29 -1.53 -6.25
CA ASN A 82 5.23 -2.42 -5.79
C ASN A 82 3.85 -1.82 -6.06
N ARG A 83 2.84 -2.69 -6.09
CA ARG A 83 1.43 -2.33 -6.24
C ARG A 83 0.68 -2.68 -4.97
N ILE A 84 -0.16 -1.77 -4.49
CA ILE A 84 -1.12 -2.04 -3.43
C ILE A 84 -2.51 -1.93 -4.03
N ARG A 85 -3.26 -3.03 -4.00
CA ARG A 85 -4.65 -3.13 -4.47
C ARG A 85 -5.57 -3.11 -3.28
N PHE A 86 -6.20 -1.97 -3.04
CA PHE A 86 -7.28 -1.84 -2.08
C PHE A 86 -8.56 -2.35 -2.72
N CYS A 87 -9.25 -3.29 -2.08
CA CYS A 87 -10.50 -3.82 -2.60
C CYS A 87 -11.62 -3.73 -1.57
N GLU A 88 -12.74 -3.17 -1.99
CA GLU A 88 -14.02 -3.33 -1.29
C GLU A 88 -14.80 -4.46 -1.97
N GLU A 89 -14.87 -5.61 -1.31
CA GLU A 89 -15.52 -6.80 -1.83
C GLU A 89 -17.05 -6.64 -1.87
N ARG A 90 -17.67 -7.17 -2.93
CA ARG A 90 -19.14 -7.26 -3.05
C ARG A 90 -19.62 -8.43 -2.16
N GLU A 91 -20.51 -8.12 -1.23
CA GLU A 91 -21.17 -9.13 -0.37
C GLU A 91 -22.16 -10.01 -1.15
#